data_AF-B0YB40-F1
#
_entry.id   AF-B0YB40-F1
#
_cell.length_a   1.000
_cell.length_b   1.000
_cell.length_c   1.000
_cell.angle_alpha   90.00
_cell.angle_beta   90.00
_cell.angle_gamma   90.00
#
_symmetry.space_group_name_H-M   'P 1'
#
loop_
_entity.id
_entity.type
_entity.pdbx_description
1 polymer ?
#
loop_
_entity_poly.entity_id
_entity_poly.type
_entity_poly.pdbx_seq_one_letter_code
_entity_poly.pdbx_strand_id
1 'polypeptide(L)'
;MLMQNRDTAKSSDTPEQLMGNLIYFRAQSLPHLLALLLHPPQGFPPENTKLLVVDSVSGPFPSYFLSPSELKSRLAQAKITDKSQIHWLMNRRWNVTSELANQLMKLAASRRMAVLIINQTHTKIKGLPRATLSPLLAGGAWENTVHTRIVLYRDLPAVDEEESEMASRSLRYAEVLKRDGKALTDSLRGTDTTQPSRTVPQQPVEETFPAGGRKRKVDEIADSQDEGDSDEDFGWVDGDDAGLVEGPADDL
;
A
#
# COMPACT_ATOMS: atom_id res chain seq x y z
N MET A 1 13.46 -35.90 9.89
CA MET A 1 13.58 -35.68 11.35
C MET A 1 13.42 -34.21 11.65
N LEU A 2 12.27 -33.81 12.19
CA LEU A 2 12.03 -32.64 13.07
C LEU A 2 10.51 -32.48 13.24
N MET A 3 9.90 -33.49 13.87
CA MET A 3 8.61 -33.37 14.53
C MET A 3 8.86 -33.81 15.97
N GLN A 4 9.40 -32.91 16.79
CA GLN A 4 9.44 -33.12 18.23
C GLN A 4 9.68 -31.78 18.93
N ASN A 5 8.58 -31.27 19.50
CA ASN A 5 8.45 -30.53 20.77
C ASN A 5 7.34 -29.48 20.65
N ARG A 6 6.09 -29.95 20.78
CA ARG A 6 4.97 -29.12 21.25
C ARG A 6 4.48 -29.54 22.64
N ASP A 7 5.36 -30.14 23.43
CA ASP A 7 5.08 -30.56 24.81
C ASP A 7 5.68 -29.62 25.87
N THR A 8 5.59 -28.30 25.64
CA THR A 8 5.80 -27.29 26.70
C THR A 8 4.76 -26.18 26.61
N ALA A 9 3.48 -26.53 26.73
CA ALA A 9 2.44 -25.56 27.09
C ALA A 9 1.32 -26.26 27.87
N LYS A 10 1.65 -26.76 29.07
CA LYS A 10 0.65 -26.80 30.14
C LYS A 10 0.62 -25.42 30.79
N SER A 11 0.07 -24.41 30.10
CA SER A 11 -0.35 -23.19 30.79
C SER A 11 -1.82 -23.39 31.13
N SER A 12 -2.10 -23.78 32.37
CA SER A 12 -3.44 -23.73 32.97
C SER A 12 -3.85 -22.27 33.28
N ASP A 13 -3.39 -21.34 32.45
CA ASP A 13 -3.56 -19.92 32.67
C ASP A 13 -4.96 -19.54 32.20
N THR A 14 -5.72 -18.90 33.07
CA THR A 14 -7.05 -18.42 32.70
C THR A 14 -6.91 -17.26 31.71
N PRO A 15 -7.93 -17.00 30.87
CA PRO A 15 -7.90 -15.86 29.95
C PRO A 15 -7.57 -14.53 30.64
N GLU A 16 -8.04 -14.33 31.87
CA GLU A 16 -7.80 -13.13 32.67
C GLU A 16 -6.32 -12.98 33.05
N GLN A 17 -5.63 -14.09 33.34
CA GLN A 17 -4.20 -14.08 33.62
C GLN A 17 -3.39 -13.74 32.35
N LEU A 18 -3.83 -14.21 31.18
CA LEU A 18 -3.22 -13.87 29.90
C LEU A 18 -3.43 -12.39 29.54
N MET A 19 -4.60 -11.83 29.86
CA MET A 19 -4.89 -10.40 29.65
C MET A 19 -3.98 -9.49 30.48
N GLY A 20 -3.54 -9.93 31.67
CA GLY A 20 -2.57 -9.19 32.49
C GLY A 20 -1.21 -8.98 31.83
N ASN A 21 -0.87 -9.81 30.84
CA ASN A 21 0.38 -9.70 30.06
C ASN A 21 0.25 -8.76 28.85
N LEU A 22 -0.97 -8.27 28.55
CA LEU A 22 -1.24 -7.40 27.41
C LEU A 22 -1.33 -5.95 27.86
N ILE A 23 -0.46 -5.11 27.32
CA ILE A 23 -0.47 -3.67 27.57
C ILE A 23 -0.99 -2.98 26.32
N TYR A 24 -2.09 -2.25 26.48
CA TYR A 24 -2.75 -1.54 25.38
C TYR A 24 -2.50 -0.05 25.48
N PHE A 25 -2.04 0.54 24.36
CA PHE A 25 -1.92 1.98 24.18
C PHE A 25 -2.73 2.41 22.97
N ARG A 26 -3.48 3.49 23.11
CA ARG A 26 -4.21 4.11 21.99
C ARG A 26 -3.51 5.39 21.56
N ALA A 27 -2.77 5.32 20.46
CA ALA A 27 -2.25 6.51 19.79
C ALA A 27 -3.40 7.18 19.01
N GLN A 28 -3.93 8.28 19.55
CA GLN A 28 -5.06 9.00 18.95
C GLN A 28 -4.70 9.76 17.66
N SER A 29 -3.41 9.99 17.41
CA SER A 29 -2.93 10.82 16.31
C SER A 29 -1.57 10.37 15.80
N LEU A 30 -1.19 10.81 14.60
CA LEU A 30 0.14 10.52 14.05
C LEU A 30 1.27 11.08 14.94
N PRO A 31 1.21 12.34 15.44
CA PRO A 31 2.22 12.85 16.36
C PRO A 31 2.33 12.04 17.66
N HIS A 32 1.22 11.53 18.19
CA HIS A 32 1.24 10.70 19.40
C HIS A 32 1.95 9.35 19.14
N LEU A 33 1.64 8.69 18.02
CA LEU A 33 2.34 7.47 17.61
C LEU A 33 3.85 7.72 17.42
N LEU A 34 4.20 8.82 16.74
CA LEU A 34 5.59 9.19 16.50
C LEU A 34 6.31 9.52 17.81
N ALA A 35 5.71 10.28 18.71
CA ALA A 35 6.29 10.61 20.01
C ALA A 35 6.55 9.36 20.84
N LEU A 36 5.63 8.40 20.86
CA LEU A 36 5.78 7.13 21.58
C LEU A 36 7.00 6.32 21.09
N LEU A 37 7.32 6.39 19.81
CA LEU A 37 8.40 5.60 19.20
C LEU A 37 9.74 6.36 19.14
N LEU A 38 9.71 7.67 18.86
CA LEU A 38 10.89 8.53 18.77
C LEU A 38 11.39 8.98 20.14
N HIS A 39 10.47 9.18 21.07
CA HIS A 39 10.72 9.64 22.42
C HIS A 39 9.98 8.73 23.42
N PRO A 40 10.34 7.43 23.45
CA PRO A 40 9.64 6.47 24.28
C PRO A 40 9.74 6.88 25.76
N PRO A 41 8.64 6.83 26.51
CA PRO A 41 8.67 7.09 27.94
C PRO A 41 9.59 6.08 28.64
N GLN A 42 10.06 6.43 29.83
CA GLN A 42 10.92 5.54 30.60
C GLN A 42 10.23 4.19 30.83
N GLY A 43 10.94 3.11 30.53
CA GLY A 43 10.39 1.75 30.62
C GLY A 43 9.47 1.35 29.47
N PHE A 44 9.37 2.11 28.38
CA PHE A 44 8.65 1.68 27.18
C PHE A 44 9.58 1.08 26.11
N PRO A 45 9.17 -0.02 25.47
CA PRO A 45 8.21 -1.01 26.00
C PRO A 45 8.79 -1.68 27.26
N PRO A 46 7.95 -2.25 28.15
CA PRO A 46 8.42 -2.90 29.38
C PRO A 46 9.45 -3.98 29.13
N GLU A 47 10.31 -4.19 30.12
CA GLU A 47 11.28 -5.27 30.10
C GLU A 47 10.57 -6.61 29.86
N ASN A 48 11.18 -7.48 29.05
CA ASN A 48 10.62 -8.77 28.61
C ASN A 48 9.47 -8.73 27.60
N THR A 49 9.06 -7.57 27.08
CA THR A 49 8.12 -7.51 25.96
C THR A 49 8.66 -8.30 24.75
N LYS A 50 7.91 -9.30 24.27
CA LYS A 50 8.31 -10.16 23.14
C LYS A 50 7.66 -9.77 21.82
N LEU A 51 6.52 -9.09 21.88
CA LEU A 51 5.73 -8.70 20.71
C LEU A 51 5.19 -7.29 20.91
N LEU A 52 5.43 -6.43 19.93
CA LEU A 52 4.76 -5.15 19.76
C LEU A 52 3.80 -5.26 18.58
N VAL A 53 2.53 -4.90 18.78
CA VAL A 53 1.54 -4.83 17.71
C VAL A 53 1.16 -3.38 17.48
N VAL A 54 1.37 -2.90 16.25
CA VAL A 54 0.86 -1.60 15.80
C VAL A 54 -0.34 -1.87 14.90
N ASP A 55 -1.53 -1.73 15.47
CA ASP A 55 -2.76 -1.81 14.70
C ASP A 55 -2.94 -0.56 13.85
N SER A 56 -3.33 -0.77 12.59
CA SER A 56 -3.72 0.28 11.64
C SER A 56 -2.71 1.43 11.56
N VAL A 57 -1.42 1.11 11.40
CA VAL A 57 -0.30 2.09 11.37
C VAL A 57 -0.52 3.23 10.39
N SER A 58 -1.25 2.96 9.31
CA SER A 58 -1.53 3.87 8.22
C SER A 58 -2.74 4.76 8.47
N GLY A 59 -3.61 4.41 9.43
CA GLY A 59 -4.89 5.06 9.68
C GLY A 59 -4.77 6.57 9.95
N PRO A 60 -3.79 7.04 10.73
CA PRO A 60 -3.62 8.47 10.95
C PRO A 60 -3.08 9.24 9.74
N PHE A 61 -2.43 8.62 8.76
CA PHE A 61 -1.72 9.37 7.70
C PHE A 61 -2.61 10.27 6.83
N PRO A 62 -3.80 9.84 6.36
CA PRO A 62 -4.64 10.65 5.49
C PRO A 62 -5.08 11.98 6.09
N SER A 63 -5.19 12.11 7.41
CA SER A 63 -5.57 13.38 8.05
C SER A 63 -4.42 14.39 8.13
N TYR A 64 -3.17 13.94 7.97
CA TYR A 64 -1.98 14.80 8.07
C TYR A 64 -1.30 15.05 6.72
N PHE A 65 -1.49 14.16 5.74
CA PHE A 65 -0.86 14.28 4.43
C PHE A 65 -1.92 14.23 3.33
N LEU A 66 -2.04 15.33 2.61
CA LEU A 66 -2.88 15.45 1.43
C LEU A 66 -2.35 14.58 0.28
N SER A 67 -3.23 14.26 -0.66
CA SER A 67 -2.78 13.71 -1.93
C SER A 67 -1.92 14.73 -2.70
N PRO A 68 -1.02 14.28 -3.60
CA PRO A 68 -0.17 15.20 -4.36
C PRO A 68 -0.95 16.26 -5.15
N SER A 69 -2.11 15.92 -5.71
CA SER A 69 -2.97 16.84 -6.45
C SER A 69 -3.61 17.90 -5.55
N GLU A 70 -4.17 17.47 -4.41
CA GLU A 70 -4.76 18.39 -3.42
C GLU A 70 -3.71 19.34 -2.83
N LEU A 71 -2.51 18.82 -2.55
CA LEU A 71 -1.42 19.62 -2.03
C LEU A 71 -0.97 20.66 -3.06
N LYS A 72 -0.78 20.27 -4.33
CA LYS A 72 -0.46 21.23 -5.42
C LYS A 72 -1.54 22.30 -5.57
N SER A 73 -2.82 21.92 -5.55
CA SER A 73 -3.95 22.85 -5.65
C SER A 73 -3.96 23.87 -4.51
N ARG A 74 -3.78 23.41 -3.26
CA ARG A 74 -3.72 24.30 -2.09
C ARG A 74 -2.51 25.24 -2.12
N LEU A 75 -1.35 24.75 -2.55
CA LEU A 75 -0.14 25.58 -2.65
C LEU A 75 -0.28 26.66 -3.72
N ALA A 76 -0.90 26.32 -4.86
CA ALA A 76 -1.24 27.30 -5.90
C ALA A 76 -2.22 28.37 -5.38
N GLN A 77 -3.27 27.98 -4.66
CA GLN A 77 -4.21 28.91 -4.02
C GLN A 77 -3.55 29.83 -3.00
N ALA A 78 -2.61 29.30 -2.21
CA ALA A 78 -1.84 30.05 -1.24
C ALA A 78 -0.71 30.91 -1.86
N LYS A 79 -0.57 30.91 -3.19
CA LYS A 79 0.51 31.59 -3.94
C LYS A 79 1.92 31.21 -3.47
N ILE A 80 2.09 29.98 -2.99
CA ILE A 80 3.39 29.44 -2.61
C ILE A 80 4.07 28.94 -3.87
N THR A 81 5.15 29.61 -4.29
CA THR A 81 5.89 29.32 -5.52
C THR A 81 7.30 28.76 -5.28
N ASP A 82 7.74 28.70 -4.02
CA ASP A 82 9.05 28.15 -3.68
C ASP A 82 9.11 26.66 -4.00
N LYS A 83 9.85 26.33 -5.07
CA LYS A 83 10.06 24.97 -5.55
C LYS A 83 10.64 24.05 -4.46
N SER A 84 11.52 24.58 -3.60
CA SER A 84 12.15 23.79 -2.54
C SER A 84 11.14 23.41 -1.46
N GLN A 85 10.30 24.36 -1.04
CA GLN A 85 9.23 24.14 -0.08
C GLN A 85 8.18 23.17 -0.63
N ILE A 86 7.76 23.35 -1.88
CA ILE A 86 6.81 22.45 -2.55
C ILE A 86 7.37 21.02 -2.58
N HIS A 87 8.62 20.85 -3.01
CA HIS A 87 9.27 19.56 -3.08
C HIS A 87 9.41 18.90 -1.69
N TRP A 88 9.79 19.68 -0.67
CA TRP A 88 9.85 19.18 0.72
C TRP A 88 8.47 18.70 1.22
N LEU A 89 7.41 19.48 0.97
CA LEU A 89 6.05 19.11 1.36
C LEU A 89 5.57 17.83 0.66
N MET A 90 5.87 17.67 -0.63
CA MET A 90 5.52 16.45 -1.40
C MET A 90 6.18 15.20 -0.82
N ASN A 91 7.42 15.34 -0.36
CA ASN A 91 8.19 14.22 0.19
C ASN A 91 7.97 14.01 1.69
N ARG A 92 7.29 14.94 2.37
CA ARG A 92 7.16 14.92 3.84
C ARG A 92 6.50 13.65 4.34
N ARG A 93 5.48 13.15 3.65
CA ARG A 93 4.82 11.87 3.96
C ARG A 93 5.84 10.74 3.99
N TRP A 94 6.65 10.60 2.95
CA TRP A 94 7.61 9.52 2.80
C TRP A 94 8.75 9.61 3.81
N ASN A 95 9.19 10.82 4.14
CA ASN A 95 10.18 11.04 5.20
C ASN A 95 9.66 10.55 6.56
N VAL A 96 8.41 10.90 6.90
CA VAL A 96 7.78 10.46 8.15
C VAL A 96 7.55 8.95 8.17
N THR A 97 7.09 8.36 7.06
CA THR A 97 6.95 6.91 6.92
C THR A 97 8.28 6.19 7.10
N SER A 98 9.36 6.70 6.51
CA SER A 98 10.71 6.12 6.61
C SER A 98 11.25 6.19 8.04
N GLU A 99 11.08 7.33 8.71
CA GLU A 99 11.51 7.50 10.09
C GLU A 99 10.76 6.55 11.03
N LEU A 100 9.44 6.41 10.85
CA LEU A 100 8.62 5.46 11.61
C LEU A 100 9.12 4.01 11.43
N ALA A 101 9.38 3.59 10.19
CA ALA A 101 9.94 2.27 9.89
C ALA A 101 11.28 2.04 10.58
N ASN A 102 12.19 3.02 10.51
CA ASN A 102 13.51 2.93 11.12
C ASN A 102 13.43 2.78 12.64
N GLN A 103 12.56 3.53 13.31
CA GLN A 103 12.38 3.40 14.75
C GLN A 103 11.80 2.04 15.16
N LEU A 104 10.82 1.53 14.41
CA LEU A 104 10.26 0.20 14.68
C LEU A 104 11.31 -0.90 14.51
N MET A 105 12.12 -0.83 13.45
CA MET A 105 13.23 -1.76 13.22
C MET A 105 14.29 -1.66 14.33
N LYS A 106 14.68 -0.44 14.72
CA LYS A 106 15.63 -0.20 15.82
C LYS A 106 15.10 -0.74 17.14
N LEU A 107 13.81 -0.55 17.42
CA LEU A 107 13.16 -1.06 18.63
C LEU A 107 13.15 -2.59 18.65
N ALA A 108 12.80 -3.23 17.53
CA ALA A 108 12.82 -4.68 17.37
C ALA A 108 14.22 -5.27 17.64
N ALA A 109 15.26 -4.67 17.03
CA ALA A 109 16.63 -5.13 17.15
C ALA A 109 17.19 -4.90 18.56
N SER A 110 16.99 -3.72 19.14
CA SER A 110 17.54 -3.36 20.46
C SER A 110 16.92 -4.14 21.62
N ARG A 111 15.62 -4.46 21.52
CA ARG A 111 14.88 -5.18 22.58
C ARG A 111 14.71 -6.68 22.30
N ARG A 112 15.22 -7.18 21.16
CA ARG A 112 15.01 -8.56 20.68
C ARG A 112 13.54 -8.97 20.73
N MET A 113 12.69 -8.19 20.09
CA MET A 113 11.24 -8.43 20.04
C MET A 113 10.73 -8.47 18.60
N ALA A 114 9.61 -9.16 18.42
CA ALA A 114 8.87 -9.13 17.17
C ALA A 114 8.02 -7.85 17.10
N VAL A 115 7.96 -7.24 15.91
CA VAL A 115 7.07 -6.12 15.63
C VAL A 115 6.10 -6.55 14.52
N LEU A 116 4.81 -6.57 14.85
CA LEU A 116 3.72 -6.83 13.93
C LEU A 116 3.02 -5.51 13.60
N ILE A 117 2.87 -5.24 12.31
CA ILE A 117 2.26 -4.01 11.82
C ILE A 117 1.06 -4.37 10.96
N ILE A 118 -0.09 -3.79 11.28
CA ILE A 118 -1.30 -3.90 10.45
C ILE A 118 -1.39 -2.62 9.62
N ASN A 119 -1.27 -2.77 8.30
CA ASN A 119 -1.27 -1.68 7.34
C ASN A 119 -2.50 -1.83 6.44
N GLN A 120 -3.22 -0.74 6.21
CA GLN A 120 -4.36 -0.77 5.30
C GLN A 120 -3.90 -0.88 3.85
N THR A 121 -4.81 -1.27 2.98
CA THR A 121 -4.60 -1.33 1.54
C THR A 121 -5.51 -0.32 0.83
N HIS A 122 -5.10 0.08 -0.36
CA HIS A 122 -5.91 0.86 -1.28
C HIS A 122 -5.78 0.32 -2.69
N THR A 123 -6.82 0.53 -3.47
CA THR A 123 -6.86 0.14 -4.88
C THR A 123 -6.18 1.21 -5.72
N LYS A 124 -5.19 0.79 -6.53
CA LYS A 124 -4.56 1.62 -7.56
C LYS A 124 -5.09 1.22 -8.93
N ILE A 125 -5.57 2.22 -9.65
CA ILE A 125 -5.99 2.12 -11.04
C ILE A 125 -5.11 3.11 -11.81
N LYS A 126 -4.04 2.61 -12.44
CA LYS A 126 -3.08 3.43 -13.19
C LYS A 126 -2.72 2.72 -14.49
N GLY A 127 -3.38 3.06 -15.59
CA GLY A 127 -3.01 2.61 -16.96
C GLY A 127 -2.97 1.09 -17.20
N LEU A 128 -3.15 0.28 -16.16
CA LEU A 128 -3.14 -1.18 -16.21
C LEU A 128 -4.57 -1.68 -16.46
N PRO A 129 -4.71 -2.82 -17.16
CA PRO A 129 -6.01 -3.41 -17.46
C PRO A 129 -6.77 -3.87 -16.20
N ARG A 130 -6.10 -3.92 -15.03
CA ARG A 130 -6.70 -4.36 -13.77
C ARG A 130 -6.34 -3.43 -12.62
N ALA A 131 -7.32 -3.23 -11.76
CA ALA A 131 -7.11 -2.61 -10.46
C ALA A 131 -6.16 -3.47 -9.63
N THR A 132 -5.17 -2.85 -9.00
CA THR A 132 -4.18 -3.52 -8.15
C THR A 132 -4.36 -3.10 -6.70
N LEU A 133 -4.30 -4.07 -5.78
CA LEU A 133 -4.30 -3.77 -4.36
C LEU A 133 -2.89 -3.39 -3.92
N SER A 134 -2.74 -2.27 -3.23
CA SER A 134 -1.43 -1.81 -2.77
C SER A 134 -1.47 -1.33 -1.32
N PRO A 135 -0.40 -1.56 -0.53
CA PRO A 135 -0.35 -1.09 0.84
C PRO A 135 -0.38 0.44 0.91
N LEU A 136 -1.05 0.98 1.94
CA LEU A 136 -1.21 2.43 2.11
C LEU A 136 0.10 3.11 2.50
N LEU A 137 0.87 2.48 3.39
CA LEU A 137 2.28 2.80 3.61
C LEU A 137 3.17 1.81 2.85
N ALA A 138 3.98 2.31 1.93
CA ALA A 138 4.81 1.51 1.04
C ALA A 138 5.96 2.34 0.46
N GLY A 139 6.90 1.68 -0.19
CA GLY A 139 7.96 2.31 -0.99
C GLY A 139 9.16 2.84 -0.18
N GLY A 140 10.26 3.11 -0.89
CA GLY A 140 11.49 3.66 -0.32
C GLY A 140 12.06 2.81 0.82
N ALA A 141 12.56 3.49 1.86
CA ALA A 141 13.16 2.84 3.03
C ALA A 141 12.18 1.93 3.79
N TRP A 142 10.87 2.18 3.72
CA TRP A 142 9.86 1.34 4.37
C TRP A 142 9.96 -0.11 3.92
N GLU A 143 10.06 -0.35 2.61
CA GLU A 143 10.12 -1.70 2.03
C GLU A 143 11.36 -2.49 2.44
N ASN A 144 12.44 -1.80 2.76
CA ASN A 144 13.70 -2.40 3.19
C ASN A 144 13.64 -2.86 4.66
N THR A 145 12.76 -2.26 5.47
CA THR A 145 12.57 -2.66 6.88
C THR A 145 11.60 -3.82 7.07
N VAL A 146 10.76 -4.12 6.08
CA VAL A 146 9.77 -5.19 6.19
C VAL A 146 10.46 -6.55 6.01
N HIS A 147 10.45 -7.39 7.04
CA HIS A 147 10.99 -8.74 6.93
C HIS A 147 10.04 -9.69 6.19
N THR A 148 8.77 -9.73 6.62
CA THR A 148 7.74 -10.59 6.06
C THR A 148 6.49 -9.76 5.79
N ARG A 149 5.87 -9.96 4.62
CA ARG A 149 4.59 -9.33 4.27
C ARG A 149 3.57 -10.41 3.93
N ILE A 150 2.44 -10.34 4.62
CA ILE A 150 1.28 -11.20 4.38
C ILE A 150 0.11 -10.30 4.01
N VAL A 151 -0.54 -10.58 2.90
CA VAL A 151 -1.78 -9.92 2.49
C VAL A 151 -2.94 -10.84 2.79
N LEU A 152 -3.98 -10.28 3.40
CA LEU A 152 -5.20 -10.99 3.74
C LEU A 152 -6.29 -10.57 2.76
N TYR A 153 -6.84 -11.54 2.05
CA TYR A 153 -7.99 -11.35 1.17
C TYR A 153 -9.23 -11.94 1.83
N ARG A 154 -10.37 -11.32 1.53
CA ARG A 154 -11.68 -11.82 1.93
C ARG A 154 -12.52 -11.95 0.68
N ASP A 155 -12.99 -13.17 0.43
CA ASP A 155 -13.92 -13.42 -0.65
C ASP A 155 -15.31 -12.89 -0.28
N LEU A 156 -15.96 -12.25 -1.24
CA LEU A 156 -17.38 -11.98 -1.17
C LEU A 156 -18.09 -13.18 -1.81
N PRO A 157 -19.05 -13.81 -1.12
CA PRO A 157 -19.79 -14.91 -1.74
C PRO A 157 -20.44 -14.40 -3.03
N ALA A 158 -20.37 -15.21 -4.09
CA ALA A 158 -21.09 -14.92 -5.32
C ALA A 158 -22.58 -14.82 -4.98
N VAL A 159 -23.23 -13.77 -5.47
CA VAL A 159 -24.65 -13.47 -5.18
C VAL A 159 -25.60 -14.37 -5.99
N ASP A 160 -25.05 -15.28 -6.78
CA ASP A 160 -25.78 -16.11 -7.74
C ASP A 160 -25.61 -17.59 -7.40
N GLU A 161 -26.10 -18.05 -6.24
CA GLU A 161 -26.36 -19.48 -6.01
C GLU A 161 -27.33 -19.63 -4.84
N GLU A 162 -28.59 -19.90 -5.19
CA GLU A 162 -29.61 -20.35 -4.26
C GLU A 162 -29.07 -21.57 -3.47
N GLU A 163 -29.24 -21.52 -2.16
CA GLU A 163 -29.20 -22.68 -1.27
C GLU A 163 -27.93 -23.54 -1.31
N SER A 164 -26.86 -23.04 -0.69
CA SER A 164 -26.00 -23.92 0.09
C SER A 164 -25.62 -23.24 1.40
N GLU A 165 -26.08 -23.77 2.53
CA GLU A 165 -25.66 -23.36 3.88
C GLU A 165 -24.13 -23.47 4.08
N MET A 166 -23.42 -24.07 3.13
CA MET A 166 -21.96 -24.17 3.07
C MET A 166 -21.29 -23.03 2.27
N ALA A 167 -22.03 -22.31 1.40
CA ALA A 167 -21.52 -21.21 0.56
C ALA A 167 -21.39 -19.86 1.31
N SER A 168 -21.98 -19.74 2.50
CA SER A 168 -21.94 -18.49 3.28
C SER A 168 -20.65 -18.28 4.10
N ARG A 169 -19.70 -19.23 4.08
CA ARG A 169 -18.38 -19.02 4.70
C ARG A 169 -17.51 -18.19 3.77
N SER A 170 -17.58 -16.87 3.93
CA SER A 170 -16.64 -15.91 3.34
C SER A 170 -15.20 -16.44 3.48
N LEU A 171 -14.65 -16.95 2.37
CA LEU A 171 -13.33 -17.53 2.33
C LEU A 171 -12.31 -16.43 2.63
N ARG A 172 -11.33 -16.73 3.47
CA ARG A 172 -10.25 -15.81 3.80
C ARG A 172 -8.95 -16.42 3.33
N TYR A 173 -8.26 -15.73 2.44
CA TYR A 173 -6.98 -16.17 1.89
C TYR A 173 -5.87 -15.32 2.46
N ALA A 174 -4.71 -15.93 2.70
CA ALA A 174 -3.51 -15.24 3.13
C ALA A 174 -2.39 -15.54 2.14
N GLU A 175 -1.79 -14.51 1.56
CA GLU A 175 -0.70 -14.63 0.60
C GLU A 175 0.55 -14.00 1.18
N VAL A 176 1.68 -14.71 1.11
CA VAL A 176 2.98 -14.18 1.51
C VAL A 176 3.62 -13.49 0.32
N LEU A 177 3.69 -12.16 0.35
CA LEU A 177 4.29 -11.34 -0.71
C LEU A 177 5.79 -11.06 -0.48
N LYS A 178 6.26 -11.19 0.76
CA LYS A 178 7.66 -10.96 1.12
C LYS A 178 8.04 -11.91 2.25
N ARG A 179 9.21 -12.53 2.14
CA ARG A 179 9.78 -13.44 3.14
C ARG A 179 11.27 -13.19 3.25
N ASP A 180 11.79 -13.18 4.48
CA ASP A 180 13.23 -12.98 4.76
C ASP A 180 13.81 -11.74 4.06
N GLY A 181 13.01 -10.66 4.01
CA GLY A 181 13.37 -9.40 3.36
C GLY A 181 13.24 -9.39 1.83
N LYS A 182 12.94 -10.53 1.19
CA LYS A 182 12.88 -10.67 -0.28
C LYS A 182 11.44 -10.75 -0.76
N ALA A 183 11.12 -9.96 -1.79
CA ALA A 183 9.81 -10.03 -2.43
C ALA A 183 9.66 -11.36 -3.17
N LEU A 184 8.49 -11.97 -3.08
CA LEU A 184 8.17 -13.21 -3.77
C LEU A 184 7.45 -12.85 -5.07
N THR A 185 8.08 -13.10 -6.21
CA THR A 185 7.57 -12.75 -7.54
C THR A 185 6.62 -13.78 -8.15
N ASP A 186 6.45 -14.94 -7.50
CA ASP A 186 5.87 -16.14 -8.14
C ASP A 186 4.60 -16.70 -7.46
N SER A 187 3.93 -15.91 -6.61
CA SER A 187 2.79 -16.39 -5.82
C SER A 187 1.49 -16.60 -6.60
N LEU A 188 1.48 -16.50 -7.94
CA LEU A 188 0.30 -16.75 -8.80
C LEU A 188 0.61 -17.66 -9.99
N ARG A 189 1.26 -18.80 -9.76
CA ARG A 189 1.11 -19.99 -10.60
C ARG A 189 0.76 -21.20 -9.75
N GLY A 190 -0.53 -21.44 -9.54
CA GLY A 190 -0.97 -22.72 -8.97
C GLY A 190 -2.22 -22.69 -8.11
N THR A 191 -3.36 -22.30 -8.68
CA THR A 191 -4.63 -23.03 -8.50
C THR A 191 -5.42 -22.87 -9.80
N ASP A 192 -4.98 -23.59 -10.83
CA ASP A 192 -5.81 -23.81 -12.01
C ASP A 192 -6.77 -24.94 -11.70
N THR A 193 -8.04 -24.62 -11.43
CA THR A 193 -9.16 -25.34 -12.05
C THR A 193 -10.42 -24.47 -11.94
N THR A 194 -10.95 -24.09 -13.11
CA THR A 194 -12.29 -23.52 -13.34
C THR A 194 -12.63 -22.17 -12.69
N GLN A 195 -12.05 -21.08 -13.19
CA GLN A 195 -12.85 -19.87 -13.40
C GLN A 195 -13.09 -19.74 -14.90
N PRO A 196 -14.34 -19.82 -15.40
CA PRO A 196 -14.60 -19.31 -16.73
C PRO A 196 -14.32 -17.82 -16.67
N SER A 197 -13.37 -17.36 -17.49
CA SER A 197 -13.26 -15.97 -17.89
C SER A 197 -14.67 -15.44 -18.12
N ARG A 198 -15.15 -14.55 -17.25
CA ARG A 198 -16.38 -13.78 -17.52
C ARG A 198 -16.01 -12.79 -18.61
N THR A 199 -15.91 -13.30 -19.85
CA THR A 199 -16.11 -12.51 -21.05
C THR A 199 -17.50 -11.90 -20.90
N VAL A 200 -17.55 -10.58 -20.80
CA VAL A 200 -18.79 -9.85 -21.03
C VAL A 200 -19.31 -10.33 -22.39
N PRO A 201 -20.54 -10.86 -22.50
CA PRO A 201 -21.09 -11.23 -23.79
C PRO A 201 -21.14 -9.96 -24.64
N GLN A 202 -20.32 -9.90 -25.70
CA GLN A 202 -20.60 -8.99 -26.80
C GLN A 202 -21.92 -9.45 -27.39
N GLN A 203 -22.97 -8.66 -27.23
CA GLN A 203 -24.18 -8.83 -28.01
C GLN A 203 -23.81 -8.75 -29.50
N PRO A 204 -24.36 -9.62 -30.36
CA PRO A 204 -24.17 -9.50 -31.80
C PRO A 204 -24.96 -8.27 -32.26
N VAL A 205 -24.25 -7.20 -32.61
CA VAL A 205 -24.80 -6.17 -33.47
C VAL A 205 -24.52 -6.62 -34.89
N GLU A 206 -25.48 -7.34 -35.49
CA GLU A 206 -25.57 -7.43 -36.94
C GLU A 206 -25.88 -6.04 -37.48
N GLU A 207 -24.86 -5.28 -37.88
CA GLU A 207 -25.07 -4.19 -38.83
C GLU A 207 -23.98 -4.24 -39.90
N THR A 208 -24.44 -4.60 -41.09
CA THR A 208 -23.74 -4.53 -42.37
C THR A 208 -23.26 -3.10 -42.61
N PHE A 209 -21.95 -2.86 -42.64
CA PHE A 209 -21.41 -1.58 -43.09
C PHE A 209 -21.37 -1.54 -44.63
N PRO A 210 -22.11 -0.64 -45.31
CA PRO A 210 -21.69 -0.16 -46.61
C PRO A 210 -20.76 1.04 -46.42
N ALA A 211 -19.61 0.96 -47.10
CA ALA A 211 -18.63 2.02 -47.19
C ALA A 211 -19.21 3.28 -47.85
N GLY A 212 -18.85 4.45 -47.32
CA GLY A 212 -18.84 5.73 -48.02
C GLY A 212 -20.15 6.53 -47.98
N GLY A 213 -20.14 7.66 -47.25
CA GLY A 213 -21.23 8.63 -47.34
C GLY A 213 -21.19 9.78 -46.34
N ARG A 214 -20.56 10.89 -46.76
CA ARG A 214 -20.71 12.31 -46.32
C ARG A 214 -21.43 12.58 -44.98
N LYS A 215 -20.64 13.10 -44.03
CA LYS A 215 -21.11 13.87 -42.87
C LYS A 215 -22.07 14.98 -43.34
N ARG A 216 -23.26 15.07 -42.73
CA ARG A 216 -24.15 16.24 -42.86
C ARG A 216 -23.92 17.21 -41.70
N LYS A 217 -24.13 18.47 -42.06
CA LYS A 217 -23.77 19.75 -41.43
C LYS A 217 -24.58 20.01 -40.15
N VAL A 218 -23.93 20.41 -39.07
CA VAL A 218 -24.54 21.10 -37.91
C VAL A 218 -23.95 22.51 -37.91
N ASP A 219 -24.85 23.49 -37.84
CA ASP A 219 -24.60 24.90 -38.09
C ASP A 219 -23.71 25.58 -37.05
N GLU A 220 -23.08 26.64 -37.55
CA GLU A 220 -22.12 27.56 -36.94
C GLU A 220 -22.66 28.25 -35.69
N ILE A 221 -21.82 28.30 -34.65
CA ILE A 221 -21.77 29.41 -33.70
C ILE A 221 -20.32 29.88 -33.63
N ALA A 222 -20.02 30.93 -34.41
CA ALA A 222 -18.89 31.83 -34.22
C ALA A 222 -19.27 32.86 -33.13
N ASP A 223 -18.41 33.51 -32.37
CA ASP A 223 -16.96 33.57 -32.29
C ASP A 223 -16.66 34.27 -30.94
N SER A 224 -15.64 33.84 -30.22
CA SER A 224 -14.82 34.77 -29.42
C SER A 224 -13.42 34.20 -29.25
N GLN A 225 -12.53 34.66 -30.14
CA GLN A 225 -11.08 34.86 -29.95
C GLN A 225 -10.75 35.30 -28.50
N ASP A 226 -9.59 35.03 -27.90
CA ASP A 226 -8.23 35.16 -28.43
C ASP A 226 -7.22 34.54 -27.44
N GLU A 227 -6.30 33.76 -28.00
CA GLU A 227 -4.87 33.56 -27.68
C GLU A 227 -4.36 33.13 -26.30
N GLY A 228 -3.53 32.07 -26.33
CA GLY A 228 -2.68 31.66 -25.22
C GLY A 228 -2.07 30.26 -25.41
N ASP A 229 -1.36 30.06 -26.51
CA ASP A 229 -0.47 28.91 -26.76
C ASP A 229 0.53 28.74 -25.60
N SER A 230 0.50 27.60 -24.91
CA SER A 230 1.68 27.10 -24.19
C SER A 230 1.64 25.57 -24.10
N ASP A 231 2.21 24.93 -25.11
CA ASP A 231 2.77 23.59 -25.03
C ASP A 231 3.87 23.57 -23.95
N GLU A 232 3.52 23.17 -22.73
CA GLU A 232 4.49 22.84 -21.68
C GLU A 232 4.28 21.40 -21.19
N ASP A 233 4.91 20.48 -21.92
CA ASP A 233 5.74 19.40 -21.41
C ASP A 233 5.12 18.49 -20.33
N PHE A 234 4.40 17.46 -20.79
CA PHE A 234 3.99 16.32 -19.95
C PHE A 234 5.21 15.46 -19.60
N GLY A 235 5.99 15.90 -18.62
CA GLY A 235 7.07 15.14 -18.00
C GLY A 235 6.54 13.97 -17.18
N TRP A 236 6.25 12.85 -17.85
CA TRP A 236 6.18 11.54 -17.21
C TRP A 236 7.58 11.24 -16.68
N VAL A 237 7.74 11.16 -15.36
CA VAL A 237 8.99 10.68 -14.79
C VAL A 237 9.10 9.19 -15.10
N ASP A 238 9.88 8.88 -16.13
CA ASP A 238 10.38 7.54 -16.39
C ASP A 238 11.20 7.12 -15.17
N GLY A 239 10.66 6.17 -14.43
CA GLY A 239 11.42 5.43 -13.43
C GLY A 239 12.22 4.36 -14.15
N ASP A 240 13.31 4.76 -14.79
CA ASP A 240 14.26 3.82 -15.37
C ASP A 240 15.18 3.24 -14.29
N ASP A 241 14.99 1.93 -14.15
CA ASP A 241 15.98 0.91 -13.90
C ASP A 241 17.34 1.23 -14.55
N ALA A 242 18.38 1.35 -13.72
CA ALA A 242 19.76 1.27 -14.20
C ALA A 242 20.64 0.66 -13.09
N GLY A 243 20.59 -0.67 -13.01
CA GLY A 243 21.78 -1.42 -12.66
C GLY A 243 22.83 -1.32 -13.78
N LEU A 244 24.11 -1.46 -13.38
CA LEU A 244 25.29 -1.78 -14.19
C LEU A 244 25.83 -0.67 -15.10
N VAL A 245 26.93 -0.02 -14.66
CA VAL A 245 28.15 0.09 -15.47
C VAL A 245 29.39 0.01 -14.56
N GLU A 246 30.29 -0.90 -14.92
CA GLU A 246 31.68 -1.07 -14.45
C GLU A 246 32.55 0.19 -14.67
N GLY A 247 33.72 0.23 -14.02
CA GLY A 247 34.76 1.26 -14.23
C GLY A 247 35.32 1.29 -15.66
N PRO A 248 36.28 2.21 -15.95
CA PRO A 248 37.67 1.91 -15.57
C PRO A 248 38.58 3.11 -15.18
N ALA A 249 39.65 2.72 -14.46
CA ALA A 249 41.08 3.09 -14.53
C ALA A 249 41.60 4.56 -14.68
N ASP A 250 42.50 4.86 -13.73
CA ASP A 250 43.85 5.45 -13.82
C ASP A 250 44.15 6.97 -13.90
N ASP A 251 45.24 7.29 -13.19
CA ASP A 251 46.20 8.40 -13.21
C ASP A 251 45.84 9.77 -12.59
N LEU A 252 46.20 9.93 -11.30
CA LEU A 252 47.36 10.72 -10.82
C LEU A 252 47.50 10.67 -9.28
#